data_AF-A0AAU4Z7B7-F1
#
_entry.id   AF-A0AAU4Z7B7-F1
#
_cell.length_a   1.000
_cell.length_b   1.000
_cell.length_c   1.000
_cell.angle_alpha   90.00
_cell.angle_beta   90.00
_cell.angle_gamma   90.00
#
_symmetry.space_group_name_H-M   'P 1'
#
loop_
_entity.id
_entity.type
_entity.pdbx_description
1 polymer ?
#
loop_
_entity_poly.entity_id
_entity_poly.type
_entity_poly.pdbx_seq_one_letter_code
_entity_poly.pdbx_strand_id
1 'polypeptide(L)'
;MTMYATVDSPLGELLLVGEETTGGVALASLSLPGQKGAAVVQDGWVRAPEAFAGVAAQLREYFAGRLTRFDIEYTDGVGTDFQRRVWSALDAVPYGETVSYGQIAERVGSAGAGVRAVGTAIGRNPLLVVRPCHRVIGSDGALRGYAGGLERKERLLRLEGASAVR
;
A
#
# COMPACT_ATOMS: atom_id res chain seq x y z
N MET A 1 -1.83 -22.09 -0.63
CA MET A 1 -3.31 -21.94 -0.78
C MET A 1 -3.62 -20.46 -0.61
N THR A 2 -4.41 -19.86 -1.50
CA THR A 2 -4.73 -18.43 -1.42
C THR A 2 -5.95 -18.20 -0.53
N MET A 3 -5.79 -17.33 0.45
CA MET A 3 -6.83 -16.94 1.40
C MET A 3 -7.20 -15.47 1.24
N TYR A 4 -8.42 -15.13 1.64
CA TYR A 4 -8.86 -13.75 1.68
C TYR A 4 -9.75 -13.43 2.88
N ALA A 5 -9.84 -12.15 3.19
CA ALA A 5 -10.77 -11.59 4.17
C ALA A 5 -11.19 -10.18 3.76
N THR A 6 -12.33 -9.72 4.26
CA THR A 6 -12.72 -8.30 4.17
C THR A 6 -12.65 -7.65 5.54
N VAL A 7 -12.23 -6.38 5.57
CA VAL A 7 -12.09 -5.58 6.79
C VAL A 7 -12.67 -4.19 6.58
N ASP A 8 -13.62 -3.78 7.42
CA ASP A 8 -14.16 -2.42 7.38
C ASP A 8 -13.10 -1.39 7.78
N SER A 9 -13.10 -0.25 7.09
CA SER A 9 -12.20 0.85 7.38
C SER A 9 -12.82 2.21 7.07
N PRO A 10 -12.23 3.29 7.59
CA PRO A 10 -12.54 4.65 7.15
C PRO A 10 -12.54 4.83 5.62
N LEU A 11 -11.77 4.04 4.87
CA LEU A 11 -11.64 4.15 3.42
C LEU A 11 -12.63 3.26 2.63
N GLY A 12 -13.50 2.54 3.34
CA GLY A 12 -14.41 1.50 2.83
C GLY A 12 -13.94 0.08 3.17
N GLU A 13 -14.65 -0.92 2.67
CA GLU A 13 -14.32 -2.34 2.88
C GLU A 13 -13.01 -2.72 2.17
N LEU A 14 -11.99 -3.06 2.93
CA LEU A 14 -10.69 -3.48 2.41
C LEU A 14 -10.71 -4.97 2.11
N LEU A 15 -10.22 -5.36 0.93
CA LEU A 15 -9.98 -6.76 0.60
C LEU A 15 -8.52 -7.11 0.91
N LEU A 16 -8.34 -8.07 1.82
CA LEU A 16 -7.04 -8.66 2.15
C LEU A 16 -6.92 -9.99 1.42
N VAL A 17 -5.78 -10.23 0.78
CA VAL A 17 -5.44 -11.50 0.12
C VAL A 17 -4.06 -11.91 0.57
N GLY A 18 -3.87 -13.20 0.87
CA GLY A 18 -2.60 -13.71 1.37
C GLY A 18 -2.44 -15.20 1.18
N GLU A 19 -1.28 -15.69 1.58
CA GLU A 19 -0.90 -17.10 1.51
C GLU A 19 -0.60 -17.61 2.92
N GLU A 20 -0.96 -18.86 3.19
CA GLU A 20 -0.63 -19.52 4.45
C GLU A 20 0.89 -19.59 4.65
N THR A 21 1.35 -19.20 5.82
CA THR A 21 2.71 -19.43 6.27
C THR A 21 2.71 -20.17 7.60
N THR A 22 3.87 -20.68 8.01
CA THR A 22 4.02 -21.34 9.32
C THR A 22 3.73 -20.37 10.49
N GLY A 23 3.83 -19.06 10.25
CA GLY A 23 3.56 -17.99 11.22
C GLY A 23 2.17 -17.35 11.11
N GLY A 24 1.29 -17.84 10.22
CA GLY A 24 -0.05 -17.29 9.99
C GLY A 24 -0.33 -17.03 8.51
N VAL A 25 -0.44 -15.75 8.14
CA VAL A 25 -0.69 -15.34 6.75
C VAL A 25 0.33 -14.31 6.30
N ALA A 26 0.97 -14.55 5.16
CA ALA A 26 1.74 -13.55 4.45
C ALA A 26 0.79 -12.77 3.52
N LEU A 27 0.70 -11.46 3.72
CA LEU A 27 -0.18 -10.59 2.95
C LEU A 27 0.38 -10.41 1.52
N ALA A 28 -0.39 -10.82 0.52
CA ALA A 28 -0.06 -10.69 -0.89
C ALA A 28 -0.65 -9.41 -1.50
N SER A 29 -1.85 -8.99 -1.06
CA SER A 29 -2.43 -7.72 -1.47
C SER A 29 -3.41 -7.14 -0.44
N LEU A 30 -3.56 -5.81 -0.49
CA LEU A 30 -4.59 -5.03 0.18
C LEU A 30 -5.21 -4.08 -0.84
N SER A 31 -6.50 -4.27 -1.13
CA SER A 31 -7.22 -3.47 -2.11
C SER A 31 -8.34 -2.63 -1.48
N LEU A 32 -8.57 -1.44 -2.02
CA LEU A 32 -9.71 -0.57 -1.64
C LEU A 32 -10.91 -0.75 -2.57
N PRO A 33 -12.14 -0.37 -2.14
CA PRO A 33 -13.31 -0.40 -3.01
C PRO A 33 -13.14 0.48 -4.24
N GLY A 34 -13.35 -0.11 -5.43
CA GLY A 34 -13.23 0.59 -6.72
C GLY A 34 -11.80 0.96 -7.12
N GLN A 35 -10.78 0.44 -6.43
CA GLN A 35 -9.39 0.65 -6.83
C GLN A 35 -9.14 0.13 -8.25
N LYS A 36 -8.39 0.90 -9.03
CA LYS A 36 -7.89 0.43 -10.33
C LYS A 36 -6.89 -0.72 -10.12
N GLY A 37 -7.16 -1.88 -10.71
CA GLY A 37 -6.31 -3.06 -10.57
C GLY A 37 -6.39 -3.70 -9.18
N ALA A 38 -7.51 -3.53 -8.47
CA ALA A 38 -7.80 -4.27 -7.25
C ALA A 38 -7.77 -5.79 -7.51
N ALA A 39 -7.39 -6.55 -6.48
CA ALA A 39 -7.64 -7.98 -6.48
C ALA A 39 -9.14 -8.25 -6.58
N VAL A 40 -9.50 -9.30 -7.32
CA VAL A 40 -10.87 -9.80 -7.41
C VAL A 40 -10.84 -11.21 -6.85
N VAL A 41 -11.73 -11.53 -5.91
CA VAL A 41 -11.85 -12.87 -5.34
C VAL A 41 -12.10 -13.85 -6.49
N GLN A 42 -11.26 -14.89 -6.56
CA GLN A 42 -11.34 -15.94 -7.58
C GLN A 42 -11.94 -17.22 -7.00
N ASP A 43 -12.47 -18.06 -7.88
CA ASP A 43 -12.89 -19.41 -7.51
C ASP A 43 -11.71 -20.20 -6.92
N GLY A 44 -11.98 -20.95 -5.85
CA GLY A 44 -10.98 -21.74 -5.13
C GLY A 44 -10.18 -20.97 -4.08
N TRP A 45 -10.33 -19.64 -3.97
CA TRP A 45 -9.81 -18.90 -2.82
C TRP A 45 -10.65 -19.19 -1.58
N VAL A 46 -9.99 -19.24 -0.42
CA VAL A 46 -10.68 -19.54 0.84
C VAL A 46 -10.85 -18.30 1.70
N ARG A 47 -12.08 -18.05 2.11
CA ARG A 47 -12.40 -16.97 3.04
C ARG A 47 -11.97 -17.36 4.45
N ALA A 48 -10.96 -16.69 4.99
CA ALA A 48 -10.35 -17.03 6.27
C ALA A 48 -10.09 -15.78 7.13
N PRO A 49 -11.14 -15.08 7.61
CA PRO A 49 -10.98 -13.83 8.37
C PRO A 49 -10.08 -13.96 9.60
N GLU A 50 -10.14 -15.11 10.29
CA GLU A 50 -9.32 -15.39 11.46
C GLU A 50 -7.82 -15.42 11.14
N ALA A 51 -7.43 -15.87 9.94
CA ALA A 51 -6.03 -15.86 9.51
C ALA A 51 -5.48 -14.43 9.38
N PHE A 52 -6.34 -13.44 9.10
CA PHE A 52 -5.97 -12.03 8.97
C PHE A 52 -6.21 -11.21 10.24
N ALA A 53 -6.52 -11.84 11.38
CA ALA A 53 -6.86 -11.12 12.62
C ALA A 53 -5.77 -10.14 13.07
N GLY A 54 -4.49 -10.53 12.95
CA GLY A 54 -3.34 -9.66 13.25
C GLY A 54 -3.23 -8.46 12.33
N VAL A 55 -3.40 -8.66 11.01
CA VAL A 55 -3.40 -7.59 10.01
C VAL A 55 -4.58 -6.63 10.25
N ALA A 56 -5.77 -7.17 10.49
CA ALA A 56 -6.97 -6.39 10.78
C ALA A 56 -6.81 -5.55 12.06
N ALA A 57 -6.19 -6.10 13.11
CA ALA A 57 -5.90 -5.37 14.33
C ALA A 57 -4.97 -4.18 14.07
N GLN A 58 -3.87 -4.38 13.35
CA GLN A 58 -2.94 -3.29 13.03
C GLN A 58 -3.57 -2.22 12.14
N LEU A 59 -4.41 -2.60 11.17
CA LEU A 59 -5.17 -1.64 10.36
C LEU A 59 -6.10 -0.79 11.23
N ARG A 60 -6.81 -1.40 12.20
CA ARG A 60 -7.64 -0.64 13.15
C ARG A 60 -6.82 0.35 13.97
N GLU A 61 -5.66 -0.06 14.49
CA GLU A 61 -4.76 0.82 15.25
C GLU A 61 -4.18 1.95 14.38
N TYR A 62 -3.84 1.67 13.13
CA TYR A 62 -3.37 2.67 12.16
C TYR A 62 -4.44 3.72 11.88
N PHE A 63 -5.66 3.28 11.55
CA PHE A 63 -6.78 4.17 11.28
C PHE A 63 -7.25 4.96 12.49
N ALA A 64 -6.96 4.47 13.70
CA ALA A 64 -7.18 5.19 14.94
C ALA A 64 -6.02 6.14 15.33
N GLY A 65 -4.97 6.23 14.51
CA GLY A 65 -3.82 7.10 14.74
C GLY A 65 -2.86 6.61 15.83
N ARG A 66 -2.96 5.33 16.25
CA ARG A 66 -2.14 4.74 17.33
C ARG A 66 -0.97 3.90 16.83
N LEU A 67 -1.00 3.46 15.58
CA LEU A 67 0.06 2.69 14.94
C LEU A 67 0.68 3.48 13.78
N THR A 68 2.00 3.63 13.83
CA THR A 68 2.77 4.36 12.80
C THR A 68 3.63 3.44 11.93
N ARG A 69 3.84 2.19 12.35
CA ARG A 69 4.60 1.17 11.62
C ARG A 69 3.89 -0.17 11.68
N PHE A 70 3.64 -0.74 10.50
CA PHE A 70 3.12 -2.10 10.38
C PHE A 70 4.22 -3.14 10.59
N ASP A 71 3.85 -4.23 11.26
CA ASP A 71 4.64 -5.45 11.42
C ASP A 71 3.85 -6.61 10.79
N ILE A 72 3.90 -6.67 9.46
CA ILE A 72 3.11 -7.61 8.65
C ILE A 72 4.09 -8.35 7.73
N GLU A 73 3.99 -9.68 7.72
CA GLU A 73 4.68 -10.52 6.75
C GLU A 73 4.04 -10.32 5.37
N TYR A 74 4.85 -10.06 4.34
CA TYR A 74 4.38 -9.98 2.95
C TYR A 74 4.90 -11.18 2.17
N THR A 75 4.13 -11.62 1.18
CA THR A 75 4.71 -12.54 0.19
C THR A 75 5.79 -11.81 -0.60
N ASP A 76 6.86 -12.52 -0.97
CA ASP A 76 7.89 -11.96 -1.87
C ASP A 76 7.29 -11.53 -3.23
N GLY A 77 6.10 -12.05 -3.54
CA GLY A 77 5.08 -11.37 -4.31
C GLY A 77 5.35 -11.19 -5.80
N VAL A 78 4.25 -10.92 -6.50
CA VAL A 78 4.22 -10.67 -7.95
C VAL A 78 4.77 -9.28 -8.23
N GLY A 79 5.76 -9.15 -9.12
CA GLY A 79 6.27 -7.87 -9.58
C GLY A 79 7.63 -8.02 -10.26
N THR A 80 7.98 -7.10 -11.14
CA THR A 80 9.32 -7.09 -11.77
C THR A 80 10.38 -6.60 -10.79
N ASP A 81 11.66 -6.90 -11.06
CA ASP A 81 12.78 -6.42 -10.23
C ASP A 81 12.80 -4.89 -10.08
N PHE A 82 12.33 -4.16 -11.10
CA PHE A 82 12.15 -2.72 -11.03
C PHE A 82 11.01 -2.32 -10.08
N GLN A 83 9.87 -2.98 -10.17
CA GLN A 83 8.74 -2.73 -9.25
C GLN A 83 9.13 -3.02 -7.81
N ARG A 84 9.79 -4.15 -7.53
CA ARG A 84 10.22 -4.51 -6.18
C ARG A 84 11.20 -3.49 -5.57
N ARG A 85 12.13 -2.95 -6.38
CA ARG A 85 13.02 -1.84 -5.94
C ARG A 85 12.25 -0.57 -5.63
N VAL A 86 11.30 -0.18 -6.49
CA VAL A 86 10.44 1.00 -6.24
C VAL A 86 9.63 0.81 -4.97
N TRP A 87 9.03 -0.36 -4.79
CA TRP A 87 8.23 -0.69 -3.62
C TRP A 87 9.04 -0.70 -2.33
N SER A 88 10.26 -1.24 -2.35
CA SER A 88 11.18 -1.14 -1.21
C SER A 88 11.53 0.32 -0.87
N ALA A 89 11.71 1.17 -1.88
CA ALA A 89 11.93 2.61 -1.66
C ALA A 89 10.69 3.32 -1.09
N LEU A 90 9.47 2.83 -1.36
CA LEU A 90 8.24 3.31 -0.73
C LEU A 90 8.17 2.88 0.74
N ASP A 91 8.48 1.62 1.04
CA ASP A 91 8.44 1.05 2.39
C ASP A 91 9.39 1.80 3.35
N ALA A 92 10.43 2.44 2.81
CA ALA A 92 11.37 3.29 3.54
C ALA A 92 10.88 4.73 3.80
N VAL A 93 9.71 5.15 3.31
CA VAL A 93 9.17 6.51 3.58
C VAL A 93 8.48 6.52 4.94
N PRO A 94 8.93 7.31 5.94
CA PRO A 94 8.35 7.31 7.28
C PRO A 94 6.89 7.76 7.33
N TYR A 95 6.19 7.37 8.41
CA TYR A 95 4.85 7.88 8.73
C TYR A 95 4.88 9.40 8.92
N GLY A 96 3.91 10.10 8.33
CA GLY A 96 3.80 11.56 8.44
C GLY A 96 4.76 12.33 7.53
N GLU A 97 5.61 11.64 6.77
CA GLU A 97 6.49 12.24 5.77
C GLU A 97 5.96 12.04 4.35
N THR A 98 6.38 12.93 3.45
CA THR A 98 6.11 12.82 2.02
C THR A 98 7.39 12.94 1.22
N VAL A 99 7.43 12.27 0.07
CA VAL A 99 8.53 12.35 -0.89
C VAL A 99 7.99 12.61 -2.29
N SER A 100 8.81 13.17 -3.17
CA SER A 100 8.43 13.36 -4.57
C SER A 100 8.67 12.10 -5.40
N TYR A 101 7.96 11.97 -6.53
CA TYR A 101 8.26 10.93 -7.53
C TYR A 101 9.72 10.97 -8.01
N GLY A 102 10.31 12.17 -8.10
CA GLY A 102 11.72 12.36 -8.45
C GLY A 102 12.67 11.79 -7.39
N GLN A 103 12.38 12.04 -6.11
CA GLN A 103 13.18 11.49 -5.01
C GLN A 103 13.11 9.95 -4.95
N ILE A 104 11.95 9.34 -5.24
CA ILE A 104 11.89 7.88 -5.40
C ILE A 104 12.73 7.42 -6.60
N ALA A 105 12.66 8.13 -7.72
CA ALA A 105 13.43 7.81 -8.92
C ALA A 105 14.95 7.82 -8.69
N GLU A 106 15.43 8.81 -7.92
CA GLU A 106 16.83 8.90 -7.46
C GLU A 106 17.21 7.71 -6.58
N ARG A 107 16.39 7.37 -5.56
CA ARG A 107 16.64 6.24 -4.64
C ARG A 107 16.80 4.91 -5.35
N VAL A 108 16.06 4.67 -6.43
CA VAL A 108 16.10 3.38 -7.16
C VAL A 108 17.13 3.35 -8.29
N GLY A 109 17.95 4.40 -8.44
CA GLY A 109 18.97 4.48 -9.49
C GLY A 109 18.37 4.46 -10.91
N SER A 110 17.18 5.06 -11.08
CA SER A 110 16.42 4.97 -12.33
C SER A 110 16.78 6.02 -13.38
N ALA A 111 18.05 6.45 -13.43
CA ALA A 111 18.53 7.45 -14.38
C ALA A 111 18.14 7.15 -15.85
N GLY A 112 17.95 5.88 -16.22
CA GLY A 112 17.47 5.46 -17.54
C GLY A 112 15.96 5.20 -17.69
N ALA A 113 15.20 4.91 -16.62
CA ALA A 113 13.77 4.57 -16.71
C ALA A 113 12.85 5.80 -16.57
N GLY A 114 13.34 6.84 -15.89
CA GLY A 114 12.65 8.11 -15.70
C GLY A 114 11.46 8.06 -14.73
N VAL A 115 11.02 9.25 -14.32
CA VAL A 115 9.93 9.47 -13.33
C VAL A 115 8.62 8.79 -13.74
N ARG A 116 8.34 8.67 -15.05
CA ARG A 116 7.13 8.00 -15.56
C ARG A 116 7.09 6.50 -15.27
N ALA A 117 8.23 5.81 -15.40
CA ALA A 117 8.31 4.39 -15.10
C ALA A 117 8.09 4.15 -13.59
N VAL A 118 8.69 5.01 -12.76
CA VAL A 118 8.49 5.01 -11.31
C VAL A 118 7.02 5.22 -10.96
N GLY A 119 6.35 6.21 -11.54
CA GLY A 119 4.92 6.44 -11.34
C GLY A 119 4.06 5.21 -11.71
N THR A 120 4.39 4.54 -12.81
CA THR A 120 3.73 3.29 -13.21
C THR A 120 3.96 2.16 -12.19
N ALA A 121 5.19 1.98 -11.71
CA ALA A 121 5.53 0.97 -10.71
C ALA A 121 4.84 1.24 -9.35
N ILE A 122 4.78 2.50 -8.92
CA ILE A 122 4.02 2.93 -7.73
C ILE A 122 2.53 2.61 -7.90
N GLY A 123 1.96 2.88 -9.07
CA GLY A 123 0.55 2.59 -9.37
C GLY A 123 0.21 1.09 -9.41
N ARG A 124 1.22 0.21 -9.45
CA ARG A 124 1.07 -1.24 -9.37
C ARG A 124 1.31 -1.80 -7.96
N ASN A 125 1.45 -0.94 -6.96
CA ASN A 125 1.53 -1.36 -5.56
C ASN A 125 0.37 -2.31 -5.21
N PRO A 126 0.63 -3.57 -4.80
CA PRO A 126 -0.42 -4.50 -4.40
C PRO A 126 -0.91 -4.28 -2.97
N LEU A 127 -0.17 -3.55 -2.15
CA LEU A 127 -0.38 -3.40 -0.70
C LEU A 127 -0.76 -1.95 -0.37
N LEU A 128 -1.92 -1.47 -0.83
CA LEU A 128 -2.30 -0.09 -0.51
C LEU A 128 -2.43 0.11 1.01
N VAL A 129 -2.29 1.35 1.47
CA VAL A 129 -2.21 1.76 2.89
C VAL A 129 -0.92 1.29 3.57
N VAL A 130 -0.63 -0.01 3.54
CA VAL A 130 0.50 -0.63 4.24
C VAL A 130 1.84 -0.31 3.56
N ARG A 131 1.92 -0.50 2.24
CA ARG A 131 3.00 0.06 1.42
C ARG A 131 2.61 1.50 1.04
N PRO A 132 3.35 2.53 1.52
CA PRO A 132 2.80 3.87 1.63
C PRO A 132 2.92 4.68 0.33
N CYS A 133 2.34 4.19 -0.78
CA CYS A 133 2.33 4.92 -2.05
C CYS A 133 1.55 6.25 -1.99
N HIS A 134 0.69 6.44 -0.98
CA HIS A 134 0.02 7.72 -0.73
C HIS A 134 0.99 8.81 -0.24
N ARG A 135 2.16 8.46 0.28
CA ARG A 135 3.20 9.41 0.72
C ARG A 135 4.02 10.00 -0.45
N VAL A 136 3.81 9.52 -1.68
CA VAL A 136 4.49 10.07 -2.86
C VAL A 136 3.66 11.17 -3.52
N ILE A 137 4.19 12.38 -3.64
CA ILE A 137 3.50 13.54 -4.19
C ILE A 137 4.31 14.21 -5.31
N GLY A 138 3.77 15.25 -5.94
CA GLY A 138 4.57 16.08 -6.87
C GLY A 138 5.63 16.89 -6.15
N SER A 139 6.69 17.28 -6.86
CA SER A 139 7.72 18.17 -6.33
C SER A 139 7.21 19.58 -6.01
N ASP A 140 6.06 19.97 -6.55
CA ASP A 140 5.32 21.19 -6.26
C ASP A 140 4.32 21.05 -5.10
N GLY A 141 4.33 19.90 -4.41
CA GLY A 141 3.41 19.60 -3.31
C GLY A 141 2.04 19.07 -3.74
N ALA A 142 1.69 19.12 -5.03
CA ALA A 142 0.35 18.73 -5.46
C ALA A 142 0.14 17.20 -5.42
N LEU A 143 -1.04 16.80 -4.92
CA LEU A 143 -1.48 15.42 -4.89
C LEU A 143 -1.75 14.93 -6.31
N ARG A 144 -1.09 13.85 -6.69
CA ARG A 144 -1.25 13.18 -7.98
C ARG A 144 -1.33 11.69 -7.75
N GLY A 145 -2.03 10.97 -8.61
CA GLY A 145 -1.97 9.51 -8.73
C GLY A 145 -2.13 8.73 -7.41
N TYR A 146 -3.27 8.08 -7.24
CA TYR A 146 -3.45 7.04 -6.23
C TYR A 146 -4.46 6.04 -6.75
N ALA A 147 -4.15 4.74 -6.71
CA ALA A 147 -5.01 3.72 -7.31
C ALA A 147 -6.38 3.63 -6.61
N GLY A 148 -6.46 4.04 -5.33
CA GLY A 148 -7.70 4.19 -4.57
C GLY A 148 -8.37 5.57 -4.67
N GLY A 149 -7.89 6.50 -5.51
CA GLY A 149 -8.44 7.85 -5.68
C GLY A 149 -7.84 8.94 -4.78
N LEU A 150 -7.83 10.19 -5.25
CA LEU A 150 -7.14 11.30 -4.57
C LEU A 150 -7.74 11.65 -3.21
N GLU A 151 -9.06 11.54 -3.05
CA GLU A 151 -9.74 11.79 -1.77
C GLU A 151 -9.20 10.88 -0.66
N ARG A 152 -9.05 9.58 -0.94
CA ARG A 152 -8.50 8.61 0.01
C ARG A 152 -7.02 8.86 0.29
N LYS A 153 -6.24 9.24 -0.73
CA LYS A 153 -4.84 9.65 -0.58
C LYS A 153 -4.72 10.81 0.41
N GLU A 154 -5.53 11.83 0.22
CA GLU A 154 -5.56 13.02 1.06
C GLU A 154 -5.97 12.69 2.50
N ARG A 155 -7.00 11.84 2.68
CA ARG A 155 -7.43 11.38 4.01
C ARG A 155 -6.34 10.63 4.76
N LEU A 156 -5.59 9.75 4.08
CA LEU A 156 -4.44 9.06 4.67
C LEU A 156 -3.36 10.05 5.09
N LEU A 157 -2.99 10.99 4.22
CA LEU A 157 -2.00 12.01 4.55
C LEU A 157 -2.43 12.87 5.75
N ARG A 158 -3.71 13.24 5.85
CA ARG A 158 -4.26 13.95 7.02
C ARG A 158 -4.20 13.12 8.29
N LEU A 159 -4.58 11.83 8.23
CA LEU A 159 -4.49 10.90 9.35
C LEU A 159 -3.05 10.84 9.88
N GLU A 160 -2.07 10.86 8.99
CA GLU A 160 -0.65 10.82 9.35
C GLU A 160 -0.06 12.17 9.78
N GLY A 161 -0.83 13.26 9.74
CA GLY A 161 -0.35 14.61 10.05
C GLY A 161 0.69 15.12 9.04
N ALA A 162 0.67 14.63 7.80
CA ALA A 162 1.69 14.96 6.81
C ALA A 162 1.67 16.45 6.44
N SER A 163 2.85 17.08 6.49
CA SER A 163 3.01 18.54 6.33
C SER A 163 2.52 19.10 4.99
N ALA A 164 2.39 18.25 3.97
CA ALA A 164 1.96 18.63 2.61
C ALA A 164 0.44 18.86 2.47
N VAL A 165 -0.36 18.50 3.48
CA VAL A 165 -1.81 18.73 3.50
C VAL A 165 -2.12 19.70 4.64
N ARG A 166 -1.87 20.98 4.40
CA ARG A 166 -2.36 22.10 5.23
C ARG A 166 -3.40 22.89 4.45
#